data_AF-A0A918R7F0-F1
#
_entry.id   AF-A0A918R7F0-F1
#
_cell.length_a   1.000
_cell.length_b   1.000
_cell.length_c   1.000
_cell.angle_alpha   90.00
_cell.angle_beta   90.00
_cell.angle_gamma   90.00
#
_symmetry.space_group_name_H-M   'P 1'
#
loop_
_entity.id
_entity.type
_entity.pdbx_description
1 polymer ?
#
loop_
_entity_poly.entity_id
_entity_poly.type
_entity_poly.pdbx_seq_one_letter_code
_entity_poly.pdbx_strand_id
1 'polypeptide(L)'
;MFSDKDIKQIQNKGISINEVHAQIKRLKDGMSYSNLVSAATIGKGIESYDEKETQEFIKLYEDNKESLSILKFVPASGAATRMFKFLFQFLKDYNLEKESIKNYLERKSDTLLEFFISNLEQFPFYNEILSKANTVHANFESLSENEKTFLLVKTMLDENQLNYSFLPKGLLPFHKYNEEVITAFNEHLFESSLYASSNGKANLHFTVSKNHHHLFNQEFDSLKGTIEAKTDLVFDASFSYQNEATETVALTDQGSVVRNDDNSILFRPAGHGALLENLNKLDNDFIFIKNIDNIVVSEMNKKVSNYKKLLAGVLLEAQQNVFSYLKKLDEGVVSDADLKLIVLFLRYRLNVPVTVDFESFTTQEKISYLKDKLNRPIRVCGMVKNQGEPGGGPFWVKDKDDQVSLQIVEFAQIDFSRRNQQEIVYKATHFNPTDLVCGVRNYKGEKFDLKEYVDPEAAFITMKTQNGTDIQALELPGLWNGSMAYWNSIFVEVPLETFNPVKTVNDLLKPAHQSS
;
A
#
# COMPACT_ATOMS: atom_id res chain seq x y z
N MET A 1 30.29 2.14 20.57
CA MET A 1 30.85 3.19 19.70
C MET A 1 31.02 2.57 18.31
N PHE A 2 30.57 3.25 17.26
CA PHE A 2 30.73 2.74 15.89
C PHE A 2 32.19 2.81 15.44
N SER A 3 32.65 1.80 14.69
CA SER A 3 33.98 1.81 14.07
C SER A 3 34.03 2.75 12.85
N ASP A 4 35.22 3.09 12.35
CA ASP A 4 35.35 3.89 11.12
C ASP A 4 34.69 3.22 9.90
N LYS A 5 34.71 1.87 9.85
CA LYS A 5 34.01 1.08 8.82
C LYS A 5 32.50 1.28 8.93
N ASP A 6 31.97 1.24 10.16
CA ASP A 6 30.54 1.47 10.42
C ASP A 6 30.12 2.89 10.03
N ILE A 7 30.93 3.91 10.38
CA ILE A 7 30.64 5.31 10.04
C ILE A 7 30.61 5.52 8.52
N LYS A 8 31.57 4.95 7.79
CA LYS A 8 31.56 4.98 6.32
C LYS A 8 30.34 4.28 5.74
N GLN A 9 29.95 3.12 6.28
CA GLN A 9 28.74 2.42 5.83
C GLN A 9 27.48 3.27 6.03
N ILE A 10 27.33 3.87 7.22
CA ILE A 10 26.22 4.77 7.58
C ILE A 10 26.14 5.97 6.61
N GLN A 11 27.28 6.63 6.38
CA GLN A 11 27.36 7.79 5.48
C GLN A 11 27.09 7.42 4.02
N ASN A 12 27.58 6.27 3.54
CA ASN A 12 27.34 5.81 2.17
C ASN A 12 25.85 5.52 1.90
N LYS A 13 25.09 5.18 2.95
CA LYS A 13 23.62 5.02 2.87
C LYS A 13 22.87 6.35 2.93
N GLY A 14 23.55 7.46 3.21
CA GLY A 14 22.93 8.77 3.39
C GLY A 14 22.25 8.95 4.75
N ILE A 15 22.58 8.10 5.74
CA ILE A 15 22.05 8.17 7.10
C ILE A 15 23.08 8.90 7.98
N SER A 16 22.62 9.75 8.90
CA SER A 16 23.48 10.37 9.91
C SER A 16 23.69 9.46 11.13
N ILE A 17 24.82 9.61 11.81
CA ILE A 17 25.10 8.87 13.06
C ILE A 17 24.03 9.16 14.12
N ASN A 18 23.52 10.40 14.17
CA ASN A 18 22.48 10.81 15.11
C ASN A 18 21.16 10.08 14.84
N GLU A 19 20.77 9.91 13.57
CA GLU A 19 19.59 9.12 13.20
C GLU A 19 19.75 7.66 13.62
N VAL A 20 20.92 7.05 13.38
CA VAL A 20 21.18 5.68 13.84
C VAL A 20 21.10 5.56 15.37
N HIS A 21 21.66 6.53 16.11
CA HIS A 21 21.53 6.55 17.56
C HIS A 21 20.06 6.71 18.01
N ALA A 22 19.28 7.55 17.32
CA ALA A 22 17.85 7.69 17.60
C ALA A 22 17.08 6.40 17.32
N GLN A 23 17.38 5.69 16.23
CA GLN A 23 16.80 4.38 15.91
C GLN A 23 17.12 3.35 17.01
N ILE A 24 18.38 3.27 17.45
CA ILE A 24 18.79 2.36 18.53
C ILE A 24 18.08 2.72 19.84
N LYS A 25 18.00 4.00 20.17
CA LYS A 25 17.30 4.47 21.36
C LYS A 25 15.82 4.08 21.29
N ARG A 26 15.15 4.33 20.16
CA ARG A 26 13.75 3.95 19.95
C ARG A 26 13.52 2.45 20.10
N LEU A 27 14.40 1.63 19.53
CA LEU A 27 14.32 0.16 19.66
C LEU A 27 14.47 -0.32 21.11
N LYS A 28 15.28 0.38 21.92
CA LYS A 28 15.47 0.09 23.34
C LYS A 28 14.33 0.60 24.23
N ASP A 29 13.82 1.79 23.93
CA ASP A 29 12.74 2.43 24.69
C ASP A 29 11.39 1.72 24.43
N GLY A 30 11.24 1.05 23.29
CA GLY A 30 10.07 0.24 22.93
C GLY A 30 9.04 0.97 22.08
N MET A 31 7.84 0.39 22.02
CA MET A 31 6.71 0.83 21.19
C MET A 31 5.95 2.02 21.78
N SER A 32 5.66 3.06 20.98
CA SER A 32 4.55 3.98 21.25
C SER A 32 3.29 3.37 20.65
N TYR A 33 2.40 2.85 21.48
CA TYR A 33 1.10 2.36 21.02
C TYR A 33 0.13 3.52 20.79
N SER A 34 -0.67 3.43 19.73
CA SER A 34 -1.76 4.37 19.46
C SER A 34 -2.80 4.30 20.57
N ASN A 35 -3.31 5.46 20.98
CA ASN A 35 -4.39 5.57 21.96
C ASN A 35 -5.73 5.70 21.24
N LEU A 36 -6.41 4.58 21.01
CA LEU A 36 -7.70 4.57 20.35
C LEU A 36 -8.79 5.13 21.27
N VAL A 37 -9.61 6.03 20.71
CA VAL A 37 -10.82 6.58 21.34
C VAL A 37 -12.05 5.77 20.92
N SER A 38 -12.17 5.49 19.63
CA SER A 38 -13.27 4.71 19.05
C SER A 38 -12.91 4.22 17.64
N ALA A 39 -13.60 3.18 17.18
CA ALA A 39 -13.57 2.81 15.77
C ALA A 39 -14.36 3.83 14.95
N ALA A 40 -13.88 4.13 13.74
CA ALA A 40 -14.67 4.89 12.80
C ALA A 40 -15.78 3.99 12.22
N THR A 41 -16.96 4.56 12.05
CA THR A 41 -18.13 3.86 11.47
C THR A 41 -18.85 4.79 10.50
N ILE A 42 -19.79 4.26 9.73
CA ILE A 42 -20.66 5.07 8.87
C ILE A 42 -21.32 6.19 9.70
N GLY A 43 -21.23 7.42 9.22
CA GLY A 43 -21.72 8.64 9.90
C GLY A 43 -20.86 9.10 11.08
N LYS A 44 -19.77 8.40 11.41
CA LYS A 44 -18.82 8.73 12.49
C LYS A 44 -17.38 8.52 12.01
N GLY A 45 -16.98 9.33 11.02
CA GLY A 45 -15.65 9.28 10.41
C GLY A 45 -15.57 8.42 9.15
N ILE A 46 -16.64 7.72 8.75
CA ILE A 46 -16.75 7.09 7.43
C ILE A 46 -18.02 7.61 6.75
N GLU A 47 -17.88 8.10 5.54
CA GLU A 47 -18.97 8.52 4.66
C GLU A 47 -19.45 7.32 3.84
N SER A 48 -20.76 7.27 3.58
CA SER A 48 -21.37 6.28 2.70
C SER A 48 -22.26 7.05 1.74
N TYR A 49 -22.21 6.68 0.47
CA TYR A 49 -22.97 7.33 -0.58
C TYR A 49 -23.92 6.33 -1.22
N ASP A 50 -25.14 6.78 -1.53
CA ASP A 50 -26.05 5.99 -2.34
C ASP A 50 -25.62 5.98 -3.82
N GLU A 51 -26.36 5.25 -4.66
CA GLU A 51 -26.04 5.15 -6.08
C GLU A 51 -26.10 6.50 -6.79
N LYS A 52 -27.05 7.36 -6.42
CA LYS A 52 -27.25 8.66 -7.05
C LYS A 52 -26.10 9.59 -6.69
N GLU A 53 -25.79 9.72 -5.39
CA GLU A 53 -24.65 10.50 -4.89
C GLU A 53 -23.33 10.01 -5.50
N THR A 54 -23.17 8.68 -5.63
CA THR A 54 -22.01 8.08 -6.27
C THR A 54 -21.86 8.55 -7.72
N GLN A 55 -22.94 8.52 -8.51
CA GLN A 55 -22.90 9.01 -9.89
C GLN A 55 -22.64 10.52 -9.96
N GLU A 56 -23.15 11.31 -9.01
CA GLU A 56 -22.90 12.76 -8.94
C GLU A 56 -21.41 13.06 -8.73
N PHE A 57 -20.73 12.37 -7.80
CA PHE A 57 -19.28 12.53 -7.59
C PHE A 57 -18.44 12.00 -8.76
N ILE A 58 -18.82 10.86 -9.33
CA ILE A 58 -18.14 10.34 -10.54
C ILE A 58 -18.24 11.36 -11.67
N LYS A 59 -19.44 11.92 -11.90
CA LYS A 59 -19.65 12.94 -12.91
C LYS A 59 -18.84 14.20 -12.63
N LEU A 60 -18.82 14.68 -11.39
CA LEU A 60 -18.01 15.82 -11.00
C LEU A 60 -16.53 15.61 -11.34
N TYR A 61 -15.99 14.43 -11.04
CA TYR A 61 -14.61 14.09 -11.40
C TYR A 61 -14.41 14.05 -12.92
N GLU A 62 -15.22 13.29 -13.65
CA GLU A 62 -15.10 13.14 -15.11
C GLU A 62 -15.23 14.47 -15.86
N ASP A 63 -16.14 15.35 -15.43
CA ASP A 63 -16.34 16.67 -16.04
C ASP A 63 -15.11 17.61 -15.84
N ASN A 64 -14.25 17.33 -14.85
CA ASN A 64 -13.11 18.19 -14.47
C ASN A 64 -11.74 17.55 -14.67
N LYS A 65 -11.64 16.22 -14.85
CA LYS A 65 -10.36 15.49 -14.85
C LYS A 65 -9.38 15.99 -15.90
N GLU A 66 -9.87 16.45 -17.04
CA GLU A 66 -9.05 16.98 -18.14
C GLU A 66 -8.33 18.29 -17.76
N SER A 67 -8.76 18.98 -16.71
CA SER A 67 -8.06 20.16 -16.17
C SER A 67 -6.98 19.83 -15.14
N LEU A 68 -6.87 18.55 -14.74
CA LEU A 68 -5.99 18.10 -13.67
C LEU A 68 -4.76 17.37 -14.24
N SER A 69 -3.61 17.56 -13.61
CA SER A 69 -2.47 16.67 -13.72
C SER A 69 -2.68 15.45 -12.83
N ILE A 70 -2.81 14.27 -13.43
CA ILE A 70 -3.18 13.03 -12.74
C ILE A 70 -2.05 12.01 -12.86
N LEU A 71 -1.77 11.32 -11.77
CA LEU A 71 -0.80 10.24 -11.72
C LEU A 71 -1.28 9.08 -10.86
N LYS A 72 -0.93 7.86 -11.27
CA LYS A 72 -1.12 6.64 -10.48
C LYS A 72 0.21 6.14 -9.91
N PHE A 73 0.33 6.19 -8.59
CA PHE A 73 1.47 5.72 -7.83
C PHE A 73 1.25 4.27 -7.35
N VAL A 74 2.11 3.36 -7.78
CA VAL A 74 1.98 1.92 -7.53
C VAL A 74 3.23 1.38 -6.79
N PRO A 75 3.11 1.05 -5.50
CA PRO A 75 4.19 0.37 -4.78
C PRO A 75 4.43 -1.05 -5.29
N ALA A 76 5.61 -1.32 -5.87
CA ALA A 76 5.92 -2.56 -6.60
C ALA A 76 7.30 -3.18 -6.25
N SER A 77 7.97 -2.72 -5.19
CA SER A 77 9.36 -3.07 -4.90
C SER A 77 9.56 -4.47 -4.28
N GLY A 78 8.49 -5.09 -3.76
CA GLY A 78 8.56 -6.36 -3.04
C GLY A 78 8.64 -7.60 -3.95
N ALA A 79 9.61 -8.47 -3.68
CA ALA A 79 9.67 -9.81 -4.28
C ALA A 79 8.50 -10.69 -3.81
N ALA A 80 8.08 -11.62 -4.66
CA ALA A 80 6.95 -12.50 -4.41
C ALA A 80 7.27 -13.68 -3.46
N THR A 81 8.44 -13.75 -2.84
CA THR A 81 8.91 -14.92 -2.07
C THR A 81 7.90 -15.42 -1.02
N ARG A 82 7.20 -14.51 -0.34
CA ARG A 82 6.16 -14.87 0.66
C ARG A 82 4.94 -15.57 0.03
N MET A 83 4.60 -15.23 -1.20
CA MET A 83 3.47 -15.80 -1.96
C MET A 83 3.63 -17.31 -2.16
N PHE A 84 4.88 -17.79 -2.25
CA PHE A 84 5.24 -19.18 -2.51
C PHE A 84 5.79 -19.91 -1.27
N LYS A 85 5.63 -19.36 -0.05
CA LYS A 85 6.26 -19.90 1.17
C LYS A 85 5.97 -21.39 1.43
N PHE A 86 4.72 -21.82 1.28
CA PHE A 86 4.34 -23.22 1.53
C PHE A 86 4.92 -24.18 0.48
N LEU A 87 5.15 -23.70 -0.76
CA LEU A 87 5.77 -24.49 -1.82
C LEU A 87 7.27 -24.68 -1.58
N PHE A 88 7.97 -23.67 -1.06
CA PHE A 88 9.34 -23.86 -0.58
C PHE A 88 9.41 -24.87 0.58
N GLN A 89 8.46 -24.82 1.50
CA GLN A 89 8.37 -25.79 2.58
C GLN A 89 8.16 -27.20 2.04
N PHE A 90 7.29 -27.37 1.03
CA PHE A 90 7.10 -28.63 0.33
C PHE A 90 8.39 -29.14 -0.31
N LEU A 91 9.10 -28.31 -1.10
CA LEU A 91 10.36 -28.72 -1.73
C LEU A 91 11.44 -29.13 -0.72
N LYS A 92 11.42 -28.53 0.48
CA LYS A 92 12.38 -28.83 1.55
C LYS A 92 12.04 -30.11 2.31
N ASP A 93 10.77 -30.33 2.61
CA ASP A 93 10.34 -31.39 3.53
C ASP A 93 9.92 -32.68 2.83
N TYR A 94 9.46 -32.60 1.58
CA TYR A 94 8.99 -33.76 0.83
C TYR A 94 10.17 -34.55 0.25
N ASN A 95 10.08 -35.88 0.34
CA ASN A 95 11.07 -36.79 -0.22
C ASN A 95 10.37 -37.86 -1.06
N LEU A 96 10.60 -37.79 -2.38
CA LEU A 96 10.03 -38.68 -3.40
C LEU A 96 10.29 -40.17 -3.14
N GLU A 97 11.41 -40.53 -2.50
CA GLU A 97 11.78 -41.93 -2.22
C GLU A 97 11.09 -42.50 -0.98
N LYS A 98 10.57 -41.63 -0.09
CA LYS A 98 10.07 -42.02 1.23
C LYS A 98 8.55 -42.10 1.32
N GLU A 99 7.83 -41.24 0.59
CA GLU A 99 6.37 -41.17 0.66
C GLU A 99 5.79 -40.59 -0.63
N SER A 100 4.50 -40.86 -0.88
CA SER A 100 3.73 -40.18 -1.94
C SER A 100 3.34 -38.77 -1.51
N ILE A 101 3.01 -37.90 -2.46
CA ILE A 101 2.48 -36.55 -2.15
C ILE A 101 1.23 -36.65 -1.27
N LYS A 102 0.34 -37.62 -1.55
CA LYS A 102 -0.85 -37.87 -0.73
C LYS A 102 -0.50 -38.12 0.74
N ASN A 103 0.46 -39.00 1.01
CA ASN A 103 0.89 -39.30 2.38
C ASN A 103 1.54 -38.07 3.05
N TYR A 104 2.31 -37.28 2.30
CA TYR A 104 2.87 -36.01 2.79
C TYR A 104 1.76 -35.02 3.20
N LEU A 105 0.74 -34.85 2.36
CA LEU A 105 -0.40 -33.96 2.61
C LEU A 105 -1.16 -34.39 3.87
N GLU A 106 -1.46 -35.67 4.01
CA GLU A 106 -2.11 -36.22 5.21
C GLU A 106 -1.27 -35.98 6.47
N ARG A 107 0.05 -36.26 6.39
CA ARG A 107 0.99 -36.12 7.51
C ARG A 107 1.20 -34.66 7.95
N LYS A 108 1.21 -33.72 7.01
CA LYS A 108 1.43 -32.29 7.29
C LYS A 108 0.14 -31.50 7.50
N SER A 109 -1.01 -32.07 7.10
CA SER A 109 -2.30 -31.38 7.02
C SER A 109 -2.18 -30.06 6.23
N ASP A 110 -1.44 -30.09 5.11
CA ASP A 110 -1.12 -28.90 4.29
C ASP A 110 -2.21 -28.62 3.26
N THR A 111 -3.29 -27.98 3.71
CA THR A 111 -4.45 -27.65 2.86
C THR A 111 -4.13 -26.65 1.75
N LEU A 112 -3.10 -25.80 1.93
CA LEU A 112 -2.66 -24.86 0.90
C LEU A 112 -2.01 -25.59 -0.26
N LEU A 113 -1.13 -26.56 0.04
CA LEU A 113 -0.50 -27.38 -0.99
C LEU A 113 -1.51 -28.28 -1.70
N GLU A 114 -2.42 -28.92 -0.96
CA GLU A 114 -3.48 -29.74 -1.55
C GLU A 114 -4.31 -28.92 -2.54
N PHE A 115 -4.78 -27.74 -2.12
CA PHE A 115 -5.56 -26.85 -2.98
C PHE A 115 -4.77 -26.38 -4.21
N PHE A 116 -3.48 -26.07 -4.06
CA PHE A 116 -2.60 -25.68 -5.17
C PHE A 116 -2.50 -26.80 -6.22
N ILE A 117 -2.21 -28.04 -5.78
CA ILE A 117 -2.00 -29.18 -6.68
C ILE A 117 -3.29 -29.54 -7.41
N SER A 118 -4.43 -29.58 -6.70
CA SER A 118 -5.72 -29.91 -7.30
C SER A 118 -6.20 -28.91 -8.36
N ASN A 119 -5.66 -27.69 -8.35
CA ASN A 119 -6.04 -26.61 -9.26
C ASN A 119 -4.87 -26.12 -10.12
N LEU A 120 -3.78 -26.91 -10.23
CA LEU A 120 -2.54 -26.47 -10.87
C LEU A 120 -2.74 -25.98 -12.31
N GLU A 121 -3.65 -26.62 -13.06
CA GLU A 121 -3.94 -26.28 -14.45
C GLU A 121 -4.68 -24.95 -14.65
N GLN A 122 -5.32 -24.44 -13.58
CA GLN A 122 -6.11 -23.20 -13.62
C GLN A 122 -5.23 -21.94 -13.43
N PHE A 123 -3.97 -22.09 -13.06
CA PHE A 123 -3.08 -20.95 -12.91
C PHE A 123 -2.67 -20.38 -14.28
N PRO A 124 -2.54 -19.05 -14.39
CA PRO A 124 -2.16 -18.38 -15.64
C PRO A 124 -0.80 -18.85 -16.18
N PHE A 125 0.10 -19.27 -15.28
CA PHE A 125 1.45 -19.71 -15.61
C PHE A 125 1.59 -21.22 -15.88
N TYR A 126 0.51 -22.02 -15.79
CA TYR A 126 0.60 -23.49 -15.88
C TYR A 126 1.33 -23.97 -17.13
N ASN A 127 0.93 -23.47 -18.30
CA ASN A 127 1.51 -23.85 -19.58
C ASN A 127 3.00 -23.48 -19.68
N GLU A 128 3.41 -22.36 -19.09
CA GLU A 128 4.82 -21.93 -19.06
C GLU A 128 5.66 -22.87 -18.19
N ILE A 129 5.18 -23.21 -16.99
CA ILE A 129 5.87 -24.15 -16.10
C ILE A 129 5.96 -25.52 -16.76
N LEU A 130 4.88 -26.02 -17.36
CA LEU A 130 4.86 -27.32 -18.04
C LEU A 130 5.85 -27.37 -19.21
N SER A 131 5.86 -26.34 -20.05
CA SER A 131 6.77 -26.22 -21.19
C SER A 131 8.25 -26.17 -20.73
N LYS A 132 8.53 -25.37 -19.68
CA LYS A 132 9.88 -25.28 -19.12
C LYS A 132 10.31 -26.61 -18.49
N ALA A 133 9.44 -27.28 -17.75
CA ALA A 133 9.74 -28.57 -17.13
C ALA A 133 10.05 -29.65 -18.17
N ASN A 134 9.27 -29.71 -19.26
CA ASN A 134 9.51 -30.59 -20.40
C ASN A 134 10.85 -30.32 -21.10
N THR A 135 11.26 -29.04 -21.17
CA THR A 135 12.55 -28.66 -21.77
C THR A 135 13.73 -29.02 -20.87
N VAL A 136 13.58 -28.88 -19.55
CA VAL A 136 14.64 -29.14 -18.56
C VAL A 136 14.78 -30.64 -18.26
N HIS A 137 13.69 -31.40 -18.32
CA HIS A 137 13.63 -32.81 -17.96
C HIS A 137 13.20 -33.67 -19.15
N ALA A 138 14.16 -34.26 -19.86
CA ALA A 138 13.93 -35.01 -21.10
C ALA A 138 12.96 -36.21 -20.98
N ASN A 139 12.78 -36.75 -19.77
CA ASN A 139 11.86 -37.85 -19.48
C ASN A 139 10.60 -37.39 -18.72
N PHE A 140 10.30 -36.09 -18.67
CA PHE A 140 9.20 -35.54 -17.85
C PHE A 140 7.87 -36.27 -18.08
N GLU A 141 7.51 -36.52 -19.34
CA GLU A 141 6.24 -37.15 -19.70
C GLU A 141 6.08 -38.59 -19.19
N SER A 142 7.18 -39.32 -18.99
CA SER A 142 7.16 -40.71 -18.50
C SER A 142 7.24 -40.85 -16.98
N LEU A 143 7.37 -39.73 -16.25
CA LEU A 143 7.42 -39.71 -14.79
C LEU A 143 6.05 -39.99 -14.16
N SER A 144 6.06 -40.42 -12.89
CA SER A 144 4.84 -40.52 -12.09
C SER A 144 4.26 -39.13 -11.78
N GLU A 145 2.96 -39.07 -11.46
CA GLU A 145 2.29 -37.81 -11.09
C GLU A 145 2.95 -37.11 -9.90
N ASN A 146 3.48 -37.87 -8.93
CA ASN A 146 4.20 -37.30 -7.79
C ASN A 146 5.50 -36.61 -8.23
N GLU A 147 6.24 -37.24 -9.13
CA GLU A 147 7.49 -36.68 -9.69
C GLU A 147 7.20 -35.47 -10.57
N LYS A 148 6.20 -35.56 -11.46
CA LYS A 148 5.77 -34.42 -12.30
C LYS A 148 5.39 -33.22 -11.43
N THR A 149 4.55 -33.41 -10.43
CA THR A 149 4.13 -32.35 -9.51
C THR A 149 5.32 -31.71 -8.79
N PHE A 150 6.23 -32.53 -8.25
CA PHE A 150 7.44 -32.03 -7.59
C PHE A 150 8.31 -31.20 -8.54
N LEU A 151 8.51 -31.69 -9.77
CA LEU A 151 9.31 -30.99 -10.78
C LEU A 151 8.63 -29.72 -11.29
N LEU A 152 7.30 -29.65 -11.39
CA LEU A 152 6.60 -28.41 -11.73
C LEU A 152 6.81 -27.34 -10.65
N VAL A 153 6.66 -27.70 -9.37
CA VAL A 153 6.92 -26.77 -8.26
C VAL A 153 8.39 -26.35 -8.23
N LYS A 154 9.32 -27.28 -8.47
CA LYS A 154 10.75 -26.97 -8.55
C LYS A 154 11.05 -26.02 -9.72
N THR A 155 10.53 -26.31 -10.92
CA THR A 155 10.71 -25.49 -12.12
C THR A 155 10.26 -24.05 -11.91
N MET A 156 9.16 -23.86 -11.19
CA MET A 156 8.62 -22.54 -10.87
C MET A 156 9.53 -21.72 -9.95
N LEU A 157 10.14 -22.36 -8.95
CA LEU A 157 10.82 -21.68 -7.84
C LEU A 157 12.34 -21.65 -7.94
N ASP A 158 12.94 -22.57 -8.70
CA ASP A 158 14.39 -22.69 -8.87
C ASP A 158 14.96 -21.46 -9.59
N GLU A 159 16.05 -20.92 -9.03
CA GLU A 159 16.74 -19.73 -9.52
C GLU A 159 17.27 -19.87 -10.95
N ASN A 160 17.58 -21.11 -11.36
CA ASN A 160 18.10 -21.44 -12.69
C ASN A 160 16.99 -21.74 -13.71
N GLN A 161 15.72 -21.63 -13.30
CA GLN A 161 14.56 -21.98 -14.11
C GLN A 161 13.65 -20.76 -14.33
N LEU A 162 12.44 -20.74 -13.74
CA LEU A 162 11.53 -19.59 -13.87
C LEU A 162 11.72 -18.55 -12.76
N ASN A 163 12.26 -18.96 -11.61
CA ASN A 163 12.61 -18.08 -10.50
C ASN A 163 11.49 -17.10 -10.07
N TYR A 164 10.21 -17.52 -10.14
CA TYR A 164 9.07 -16.64 -9.87
C TYR A 164 9.09 -16.04 -8.46
N SER A 165 9.67 -16.75 -7.50
CA SER A 165 9.76 -16.26 -6.12
C SER A 165 10.63 -15.01 -5.94
N PHE A 166 11.59 -14.80 -6.84
CA PHE A 166 12.51 -13.67 -6.81
C PHE A 166 11.97 -12.48 -7.61
N LEU A 167 11.09 -12.74 -8.57
CA LEU A 167 10.43 -11.68 -9.33
C LEU A 167 9.55 -10.81 -8.43
N PRO A 168 9.52 -9.48 -8.67
CA PRO A 168 8.48 -8.62 -8.13
C PRO A 168 7.10 -9.10 -8.57
N LYS A 169 6.10 -8.98 -7.68
CA LYS A 169 4.72 -9.39 -8.01
C LYS A 169 4.18 -8.74 -9.29
N GLY A 170 4.60 -7.50 -9.59
CA GLY A 170 4.24 -6.79 -10.81
C GLY A 170 4.56 -7.55 -12.10
N LEU A 171 5.61 -8.37 -12.10
CA LEU A 171 6.07 -9.12 -13.27
C LEU A 171 5.61 -10.57 -13.29
N LEU A 172 4.82 -10.99 -12.29
CA LEU A 172 4.27 -12.34 -12.27
C LEU A 172 3.01 -12.43 -13.14
N PRO A 173 2.79 -13.57 -13.79
CA PRO A 173 1.50 -13.93 -14.38
C PRO A 173 0.39 -13.92 -13.31
N PHE A 174 -0.56 -12.99 -13.44
CA PHE A 174 -1.70 -12.90 -12.53
C PHE A 174 -2.99 -13.39 -13.20
N HIS A 175 -3.21 -13.01 -14.46
CA HIS A 175 -4.42 -13.38 -15.19
C HIS A 175 -4.08 -14.06 -16.51
N LYS A 176 -5.05 -14.80 -17.03
CA LYS A 176 -5.03 -15.38 -18.37
C LYS A 176 -6.35 -15.00 -19.03
N TYR A 177 -6.32 -14.44 -20.23
CA TYR A 177 -7.50 -14.18 -21.07
C TYR A 177 -7.35 -14.96 -22.37
N ASN A 178 -8.18 -16.00 -22.56
CA ASN A 178 -7.97 -16.99 -23.61
C ASN A 178 -6.55 -17.58 -23.50
N GLU A 179 -5.65 -17.33 -24.46
CA GLU A 179 -4.24 -17.76 -24.39
C GLU A 179 -3.27 -16.65 -23.97
N GLU A 180 -3.74 -15.42 -23.75
CA GLU A 180 -2.91 -14.28 -23.38
C GLU A 180 -2.70 -14.26 -21.86
N VAL A 181 -1.45 -14.36 -21.41
CA VAL A 181 -1.06 -14.25 -20.01
C VAL A 181 -0.72 -12.80 -19.68
N ILE A 182 -1.31 -12.28 -18.61
CA ILE A 182 -1.20 -10.87 -18.22
C ILE A 182 -0.55 -10.76 -16.85
N THR A 183 0.46 -9.90 -16.76
CA THR A 183 1.15 -9.56 -15.53
C THR A 183 0.38 -8.52 -14.72
N ALA A 184 0.60 -8.48 -13.40
CA ALA A 184 -0.03 -7.44 -12.56
C ALA A 184 0.37 -6.01 -13.00
N PHE A 185 1.58 -5.83 -13.52
CA PHE A 185 2.05 -4.57 -14.08
C PHE A 185 1.23 -4.14 -15.30
N ASN A 186 0.97 -5.07 -16.22
CA ASN A 186 0.11 -4.83 -17.39
C ASN A 186 -1.33 -4.45 -16.97
N GLU A 187 -1.90 -5.16 -15.99
CA GLU A 187 -3.23 -4.79 -15.45
C GLU A 187 -3.28 -3.38 -14.90
N HIS A 188 -2.22 -2.91 -14.22
CA HIS A 188 -2.19 -1.53 -13.75
C HIS A 188 -2.07 -0.49 -14.85
N LEU A 189 -1.37 -0.78 -15.95
CA LEU A 189 -1.36 0.08 -17.13
C LEU A 189 -2.79 0.19 -17.67
N PHE A 190 -3.45 -0.93 -17.97
CA PHE A 190 -4.83 -0.89 -18.46
C PHE A 190 -5.80 -0.21 -17.48
N GLU A 191 -5.74 -0.54 -16.19
CA GLU A 191 -6.55 0.07 -15.13
C GLU A 191 -6.41 1.60 -15.09
N SER A 192 -5.20 2.14 -15.32
CA SER A 192 -4.99 3.58 -15.30
C SER A 192 -5.76 4.33 -16.40
N SER A 193 -6.02 3.69 -17.55
CA SER A 193 -6.86 4.27 -18.61
C SER A 193 -8.28 4.57 -18.14
N LEU A 194 -8.79 3.81 -17.16
CA LEU A 194 -10.18 3.87 -16.74
C LEU A 194 -10.49 5.06 -15.84
N TYR A 195 -9.53 5.49 -15.01
CA TYR A 195 -9.77 6.54 -14.02
C TYR A 195 -8.57 7.47 -13.76
N ALA A 196 -7.34 7.13 -14.17
CA ALA A 196 -6.13 7.89 -13.87
C ALA A 196 -5.48 8.44 -15.16
N SER A 197 -6.31 8.90 -16.09
CA SER A 197 -5.91 9.51 -17.36
C SER A 197 -6.50 10.91 -17.48
N SER A 198 -5.74 11.80 -18.13
CA SER A 198 -6.11 13.20 -18.40
C SER A 198 -5.35 13.69 -19.62
N ASN A 199 -6.00 14.50 -20.45
CA ASN A 199 -5.50 15.08 -21.70
C ASN A 199 -4.90 14.04 -22.66
N GLY A 200 -5.58 12.90 -22.81
CA GLY A 200 -5.13 11.80 -23.66
C GLY A 200 -3.87 11.08 -23.15
N LYS A 201 -3.50 11.26 -21.87
CA LYS A 201 -2.31 10.65 -21.26
C LYS A 201 -2.65 9.89 -19.98
N ALA A 202 -2.02 8.75 -19.79
CA ALA A 202 -2.03 8.02 -18.52
C ALA A 202 -0.61 8.00 -17.94
N ASN A 203 -0.43 8.67 -16.80
CA ASN A 203 0.87 8.73 -16.12
C ASN A 203 0.88 7.78 -14.93
N LEU A 204 1.89 6.92 -14.89
CA LEU A 204 2.11 5.97 -13.80
C LEU A 204 3.51 6.14 -13.22
N HIS A 205 3.61 5.89 -11.92
CA HIS A 205 4.88 5.85 -11.22
C HIS A 205 4.94 4.62 -10.34
N PHE A 206 5.96 3.79 -10.57
CA PHE A 206 6.18 2.57 -9.81
C PHE A 206 7.38 2.73 -8.88
N THR A 207 7.27 2.26 -7.65
CA THR A 207 8.47 2.02 -6.83
C THR A 207 8.92 0.59 -7.05
N VAL A 208 10.14 0.39 -7.54
CA VAL A 208 10.70 -0.92 -7.87
C VAL A 208 12.02 -1.11 -7.14
N SER A 209 12.52 -2.33 -7.06
CA SER A 209 13.90 -2.56 -6.60
C SER A 209 14.89 -2.27 -7.72
N LYS A 210 16.08 -1.73 -7.41
CA LYS A 210 17.15 -1.47 -8.39
C LYS A 210 17.46 -2.69 -9.27
N ASN A 211 17.53 -3.88 -8.66
CA ASN A 211 17.86 -5.14 -9.35
C ASN A 211 16.84 -5.55 -10.42
N HIS A 212 15.58 -5.15 -10.26
CA HIS A 212 14.48 -5.54 -11.17
C HIS A 212 14.02 -4.40 -12.09
N HIS A 213 14.60 -3.21 -11.99
CA HIS A 213 14.20 -2.05 -12.81
C HIS A 213 14.25 -2.36 -14.31
N HIS A 214 15.32 -2.99 -14.77
CA HIS A 214 15.50 -3.30 -16.19
C HIS A 214 14.39 -4.23 -16.72
N LEU A 215 13.88 -5.16 -15.90
CA LEU A 215 12.79 -6.05 -16.27
C LEU A 215 11.47 -5.27 -16.44
N PHE A 216 11.20 -4.29 -15.58
CA PHE A 216 10.02 -3.44 -15.72
C PHE A 216 10.08 -2.55 -16.97
N ASN A 217 11.26 -2.00 -17.31
CA ASN A 217 11.40 -1.26 -18.57
C ASN A 217 11.16 -2.16 -19.78
N GLN A 218 11.75 -3.36 -19.80
CA GLN A 218 11.55 -4.32 -20.88
C GLN A 218 10.08 -4.70 -21.04
N GLU A 219 9.39 -4.97 -19.94
CA GLU A 219 7.95 -5.25 -19.93
C GLU A 219 7.14 -4.04 -20.42
N PHE A 220 7.47 -2.82 -19.98
CA PHE A 220 6.78 -1.62 -20.44
C PHE A 220 6.97 -1.39 -21.94
N ASP A 221 8.20 -1.49 -22.45
CA ASP A 221 8.52 -1.30 -23.86
C ASP A 221 7.82 -2.33 -24.75
N SER A 222 7.67 -3.58 -24.28
CA SER A 222 6.96 -4.63 -25.01
C SER A 222 5.44 -4.41 -25.06
N LEU A 223 4.88 -3.83 -24.00
CA LEU A 223 3.44 -3.62 -23.85
C LEU A 223 2.94 -2.30 -24.43
N LYS A 224 3.76 -1.24 -24.40
CA LYS A 224 3.34 0.14 -24.66
C LYS A 224 2.52 0.29 -25.93
N GLY A 225 3.05 -0.15 -27.08
CA GLY A 225 2.35 -0.01 -28.36
C GLY A 225 1.00 -0.72 -28.41
N THR A 226 0.91 -1.91 -27.79
CA THR A 226 -0.35 -2.66 -27.71
C THR A 226 -1.39 -1.93 -26.85
N ILE A 227 -0.98 -1.39 -25.70
CA ILE A 227 -1.91 -0.73 -24.77
C ILE A 227 -2.34 0.64 -25.33
N GLU A 228 -1.42 1.41 -25.91
CA GLU A 228 -1.74 2.68 -26.57
C GLU A 228 -2.78 2.46 -27.69
N ALA A 229 -2.59 1.43 -28.52
CA ALA A 229 -3.55 1.07 -29.57
C ALA A 229 -4.91 0.61 -29.02
N LYS A 230 -4.94 -0.10 -27.89
CA LYS A 230 -6.18 -0.59 -27.26
C LYS A 230 -7.00 0.52 -26.59
N THR A 231 -6.37 1.62 -26.18
CA THR A 231 -6.99 2.63 -25.30
C THR A 231 -7.06 4.04 -25.89
N ASP A 232 -6.35 4.30 -26.99
CA ASP A 232 -6.20 5.64 -27.61
C ASP A 232 -5.63 6.69 -26.64
N LEU A 233 -4.74 6.25 -25.74
CA LEU A 233 -4.02 7.08 -24.77
C LEU A 233 -2.52 6.92 -24.98
N VAL A 234 -1.77 7.96 -24.64
CA VAL A 234 -0.30 7.88 -24.51
C VAL A 234 0.05 7.45 -23.09
N PHE A 235 0.94 6.46 -22.95
CA PHE A 235 1.37 5.98 -21.64
C PHE A 235 2.77 6.48 -21.29
N ASP A 236 2.88 7.02 -20.07
CA ASP A 236 4.14 7.33 -19.43
C ASP A 236 4.27 6.55 -18.13
N ALA A 237 5.32 5.74 -18.02
CA ALA A 237 5.65 4.96 -16.84
C ALA A 237 7.02 5.37 -16.34
N SER A 238 7.06 5.89 -15.12
CA SER A 238 8.30 6.27 -14.45
C SER A 238 8.57 5.36 -13.25
N PHE A 239 9.84 5.27 -12.87
CA PHE A 239 10.29 4.35 -11.83
C PHE A 239 11.14 5.07 -10.80
N SER A 240 10.97 4.72 -9.54
CA SER A 240 11.88 5.11 -8.47
C SER A 240 12.17 3.95 -7.53
N TYR A 241 13.08 4.16 -6.60
CA TYR A 241 13.51 3.16 -5.62
C TYR A 241 13.18 3.68 -4.22
N GLN A 242 12.92 2.77 -3.29
CA GLN A 242 12.93 3.14 -1.87
C GLN A 242 14.31 3.70 -1.51
N ASN A 243 14.32 4.84 -0.81
CA ASN A 243 15.57 5.50 -0.47
C ASN A 243 16.31 4.69 0.62
N GLU A 244 17.55 4.30 0.37
CA GLU A 244 18.38 3.58 1.35
C GLU A 244 18.62 4.40 2.63
N ALA A 245 18.51 5.73 2.56
CA ALA A 245 18.59 6.61 3.73
C ALA A 245 17.42 6.40 4.72
N THR A 246 16.36 5.71 4.31
CA THR A 246 15.24 5.35 5.17
C THR A 246 15.41 4.00 5.86
N GLU A 247 16.47 3.24 5.55
CA GLU A 247 16.72 1.96 6.19
C GLU A 247 17.05 2.10 7.68
N THR A 248 16.64 1.10 8.45
CA THR A 248 16.83 1.08 9.90
C THR A 248 17.79 -0.02 10.32
N VAL A 249 18.52 0.23 11.41
CA VAL A 249 19.30 -0.82 12.06
C VAL A 249 18.38 -1.82 12.77
N ALA A 250 18.85 -3.07 12.88
CA ALA A 250 18.20 -4.08 13.70
C ALA A 250 18.99 -4.31 15.01
N LEU A 251 18.29 -4.65 16.09
CA LEU A 251 18.89 -5.07 17.36
C LEU A 251 18.61 -6.55 17.62
N THR A 252 19.56 -7.24 18.26
CA THR A 252 19.32 -8.54 18.89
C THR A 252 18.47 -8.38 20.14
N ASP A 253 17.96 -9.48 20.70
CA ASP A 253 17.27 -9.48 22.00
C ASP A 253 18.14 -8.93 23.16
N GLN A 254 19.46 -8.93 23.01
CA GLN A 254 20.40 -8.33 23.96
C GLN A 254 20.62 -6.82 23.72
N GLY A 255 19.88 -6.19 22.81
CA GLY A 255 19.95 -4.76 22.50
C GLY A 255 21.22 -4.33 21.77
N SER A 256 21.92 -5.28 21.12
CA SER A 256 23.13 -5.03 20.34
C SER A 256 22.82 -4.96 18.84
N VAL A 257 23.50 -4.08 18.10
CA VAL A 257 23.32 -3.94 16.65
C VAL A 257 23.65 -5.24 15.94
N VAL A 258 22.72 -5.72 15.12
CA VAL A 258 22.88 -6.93 14.31
C VAL A 258 23.90 -6.67 13.20
N ARG A 259 24.74 -7.66 12.94
CA ARG A 259 25.78 -7.60 11.90
C ARG A 259 25.61 -8.74 10.90
N ASN A 260 26.01 -8.49 9.66
CA ASN A 260 26.17 -9.51 8.63
C ASN A 260 27.43 -10.35 8.88
N ASP A 261 27.58 -11.45 8.14
CA ASP A 261 28.73 -12.37 8.27
C ASP A 261 30.08 -11.69 7.99
N ASP A 262 30.09 -10.63 7.17
CA ASP A 262 31.27 -9.79 6.88
C ASP A 262 31.54 -8.69 7.95
N ASN A 263 30.83 -8.78 9.08
CA ASN A 263 30.85 -7.86 10.20
C ASN A 263 30.33 -6.44 9.90
N SER A 264 29.71 -6.19 8.74
CA SER A 264 29.01 -4.93 8.46
C SER A 264 27.69 -4.83 9.25
N ILE A 265 27.18 -3.62 9.48
CA ILE A 265 25.87 -3.42 10.12
C ILE A 265 24.77 -3.95 9.21
N LEU A 266 23.82 -4.70 9.77
CA LEU A 266 22.60 -5.09 9.06
C LEU A 266 21.61 -3.93 9.06
N PHE A 267 21.43 -3.32 7.89
CA PHE A 267 20.34 -2.38 7.61
C PHE A 267 19.17 -3.11 6.98
N ARG A 268 17.95 -2.67 7.30
CA ARG A 268 16.72 -3.25 6.78
C ARG A 268 15.81 -2.18 6.17
N PRO A 269 15.06 -2.51 5.10
CA PRO A 269 14.00 -1.65 4.61
C PRO A 269 12.96 -1.36 5.71
N ALA A 270 12.60 -0.09 5.89
CA ALA A 270 11.76 0.37 7.00
C ALA A 270 10.25 0.39 6.68
N GLY A 271 9.78 -0.61 5.92
CA GLY A 271 8.36 -0.76 5.56
C GLY A 271 7.85 0.25 4.54
N HIS A 272 6.52 0.39 4.45
CA HIS A 272 5.88 1.29 3.47
C HIS A 272 6.09 2.77 3.80
N GLY A 273 6.49 3.12 5.03
CA GLY A 273 6.82 4.51 5.40
C GLY A 273 7.94 5.11 4.57
N ALA A 274 8.85 4.27 4.08
CA ALA A 274 9.92 4.66 3.16
C ALA A 274 9.42 5.25 1.83
N LEU A 275 8.13 5.06 1.49
CA LEU A 275 7.54 5.55 0.24
C LEU A 275 7.14 7.03 0.30
N LEU A 276 7.12 7.65 1.48
CA LEU A 276 6.74 9.06 1.61
C LEU A 276 7.65 9.97 0.79
N GLU A 277 8.96 9.70 0.78
CA GLU A 277 9.89 10.49 -0.02
C GLU A 277 9.66 10.33 -1.53
N ASN A 278 9.28 9.13 -1.97
CA ASN A 278 8.92 8.88 -3.36
C ASN A 278 7.68 9.69 -3.72
N LEU A 279 6.62 9.63 -2.89
CA LEU A 279 5.40 10.40 -3.07
C LEU A 279 5.70 11.92 -3.06
N ASN A 280 6.54 12.38 -2.14
CA ASN A 280 6.94 13.78 -1.99
C ASN A 280 7.75 14.32 -3.19
N LYS A 281 8.21 13.48 -4.10
CA LYS A 281 8.86 13.91 -5.36
C LYS A 281 7.87 14.08 -6.52
N LEU A 282 6.67 13.50 -6.43
CA LEU A 282 5.66 13.53 -7.49
C LEU A 282 4.88 14.85 -7.46
N ASP A 283 4.81 15.56 -8.58
CA ASP A 283 4.27 16.92 -8.66
C ASP A 283 2.99 16.99 -9.52
N ASN A 284 2.00 16.22 -9.12
CA ASN A 284 0.70 16.11 -9.79
C ASN A 284 -0.40 16.66 -8.88
N ASP A 285 -1.52 17.08 -9.46
CA ASP A 285 -2.65 17.59 -8.69
C ASP A 285 -3.28 16.46 -7.88
N PHE A 286 -3.58 15.35 -8.57
CA PHE A 286 -4.19 14.15 -8.01
C PHE A 286 -3.26 12.95 -8.16
N ILE A 287 -3.01 12.25 -7.06
CA ILE A 287 -2.20 11.04 -7.02
C ILE A 287 -3.04 9.89 -6.49
N PHE A 288 -3.36 8.92 -7.35
CA PHE A 288 -3.99 7.67 -6.95
C PHE A 288 -2.94 6.70 -6.42
N ILE A 289 -3.20 6.07 -5.27
CA ILE A 289 -2.31 5.10 -4.66
C ILE A 289 -3.03 3.75 -4.59
N LYS A 290 -2.40 2.70 -5.15
CA LYS A 290 -2.88 1.33 -5.09
C LYS A 290 -1.70 0.36 -5.09
N ASN A 291 -1.73 -0.66 -4.24
CA ASN A 291 -0.70 -1.69 -4.20
C ASN A 291 -0.68 -2.54 -5.47
N ILE A 292 0.52 -2.99 -5.88
CA ILE A 292 0.75 -3.77 -7.11
C ILE A 292 -0.05 -5.08 -7.17
N ASP A 293 -0.41 -5.64 -6.01
CA ASP A 293 -1.06 -6.94 -5.90
C ASP A 293 -2.58 -6.86 -5.80
N ASN A 294 -3.17 -5.67 -5.67
CA ASN A 294 -4.60 -5.45 -5.64
C ASN A 294 -5.11 -5.11 -7.05
N ILE A 295 -5.28 -6.13 -7.88
CA ILE A 295 -5.79 -6.03 -9.25
C ILE A 295 -6.86 -7.10 -9.48
N VAL A 296 -7.69 -6.92 -10.50
CA VAL A 296 -8.78 -7.84 -10.84
C VAL A 296 -8.88 -7.98 -12.34
N VAL A 297 -9.56 -9.03 -12.80
CA VAL A 297 -9.79 -9.22 -14.24
C VAL A 297 -10.54 -8.04 -14.86
N SER A 298 -10.29 -7.77 -16.14
CA SER A 298 -10.67 -6.57 -16.88
C SER A 298 -12.16 -6.19 -16.76
N GLU A 299 -13.08 -7.16 -16.82
CA GLU A 299 -14.51 -6.92 -16.68
C GLU A 299 -14.91 -6.46 -15.27
N MET A 300 -14.30 -7.03 -14.24
CA MET A 300 -14.47 -6.54 -12.86
C MET A 300 -13.79 -5.19 -12.67
N ASN A 301 -12.65 -4.98 -13.34
CA ASN A 301 -11.86 -3.76 -13.25
C ASN A 301 -12.65 -2.52 -13.67
N LYS A 302 -13.48 -2.64 -14.72
CA LYS A 302 -14.40 -1.58 -15.18
C LYS A 302 -15.38 -1.15 -14.07
N LYS A 303 -15.91 -2.10 -13.29
CA LYS A 303 -16.84 -1.81 -12.20
C LYS A 303 -16.14 -1.17 -11.00
N VAL A 304 -15.04 -1.78 -10.54
CA VAL A 304 -14.31 -1.28 -9.36
C VAL A 304 -13.67 0.09 -9.61
N SER A 305 -13.33 0.40 -10.87
CA SER A 305 -12.81 1.72 -11.28
C SER A 305 -13.80 2.86 -11.06
N ASN A 306 -15.11 2.60 -11.03
CA ASN A 306 -16.10 3.64 -10.69
C ASN A 306 -15.93 4.14 -9.26
N TYR A 307 -15.55 3.27 -8.31
CA TYR A 307 -15.28 3.69 -6.94
C TYR A 307 -14.00 4.54 -6.85
N LYS A 308 -13.01 4.34 -7.72
CA LYS A 308 -11.85 5.24 -7.81
C LYS A 308 -12.25 6.64 -8.24
N LYS A 309 -13.15 6.74 -9.22
CA LYS A 309 -13.73 8.01 -9.68
C LYS A 309 -14.57 8.67 -8.61
N LEU A 310 -15.33 7.89 -7.83
CA LEU A 310 -16.03 8.37 -6.63
C LEU A 310 -15.05 9.03 -5.65
N LEU A 311 -13.99 8.33 -5.23
CA LEU A 311 -13.01 8.89 -4.29
C LEU A 311 -12.38 10.18 -4.83
N ALA A 312 -12.11 10.25 -6.15
CA ALA A 312 -11.58 11.44 -6.79
C ALA A 312 -12.59 12.59 -6.85
N GLY A 313 -13.87 12.31 -7.08
CA GLY A 313 -14.95 13.29 -7.02
C GLY A 313 -15.11 13.88 -5.62
N VAL A 314 -15.06 13.03 -4.59
CA VAL A 314 -15.08 13.43 -3.18
C VAL A 314 -13.87 14.33 -2.87
N LEU A 315 -12.68 13.97 -3.36
CA LEU A 315 -11.47 14.79 -3.19
C LEU A 315 -11.62 16.15 -3.86
N LEU A 316 -12.11 16.17 -5.10
CA LEU A 316 -12.27 17.39 -5.88
C LEU A 316 -13.25 18.35 -5.24
N GLU A 317 -14.41 17.87 -4.80
CA GLU A 317 -15.41 18.67 -4.08
C GLU A 317 -14.83 19.25 -2.78
N ALA A 318 -14.17 18.43 -1.97
CA ALA A 318 -13.58 18.88 -0.71
C ALA A 318 -12.49 19.93 -0.97
N GLN A 319 -11.63 19.70 -1.96
CA GLN A 319 -10.54 20.60 -2.31
C GLN A 319 -11.06 21.95 -2.84
N GLN A 320 -12.09 21.97 -3.69
CA GLN A 320 -12.71 23.20 -4.19
C GLN A 320 -13.26 24.06 -3.04
N ASN A 321 -13.94 23.46 -2.07
CA ASN A 321 -14.43 24.16 -0.89
C ASN A 321 -13.29 24.68 0.00
N VAL A 322 -12.28 23.84 0.29
CA VAL A 322 -11.09 24.25 1.04
C VAL A 322 -10.42 25.45 0.39
N PHE A 323 -10.24 25.42 -0.94
CA PHE A 323 -9.59 26.50 -1.68
C PHE A 323 -10.42 27.78 -1.66
N SER A 324 -11.74 27.67 -1.81
CA SER A 324 -12.66 28.80 -1.70
C SER A 324 -12.58 29.46 -0.31
N TYR A 325 -12.63 28.66 0.75
CA TYR A 325 -12.53 29.17 2.12
C TYR A 325 -11.17 29.79 2.43
N LEU A 326 -10.07 29.18 1.99
CA LEU A 326 -8.72 29.74 2.18
C LEU A 326 -8.55 31.09 1.48
N LYS A 327 -9.06 31.23 0.24
CA LYS A 327 -9.07 32.51 -0.48
C LYS A 327 -9.88 33.57 0.26
N LYS A 328 -11.08 33.22 0.74
CA LYS A 328 -11.93 34.13 1.52
C LYS A 328 -11.26 34.56 2.84
N LEU A 329 -10.57 33.64 3.52
CA LEU A 329 -9.82 33.93 4.75
C LEU A 329 -8.55 34.79 4.48
N ASP A 330 -7.96 34.72 3.29
CA ASP A 330 -6.85 35.59 2.86
C ASP A 330 -7.28 37.03 2.58
N GLU A 331 -8.48 37.22 2.00
CA GLU A 331 -9.05 38.55 1.73
C GLU A 331 -9.39 39.32 3.01
N GLY A 332 -9.54 38.63 4.15
CA GLY A 332 -9.81 39.23 5.45
C GLY A 332 -11.25 39.76 5.63
N VAL A 333 -12.09 39.66 4.60
CA VAL A 333 -13.52 40.04 4.65
C VAL A 333 -14.35 38.82 5.03
N VAL A 334 -14.24 38.39 6.30
CA VAL A 334 -14.98 37.24 6.84
C VAL A 334 -15.92 37.66 7.96
N SER A 335 -17.19 37.29 7.83
CA SER A 335 -18.17 37.46 8.90
C SER A 335 -18.10 36.32 9.91
N ASP A 336 -18.67 36.51 11.11
CA ASP A 336 -18.82 35.42 12.08
C ASP A 336 -19.64 34.24 11.54
N ALA A 337 -20.59 34.50 10.64
CA ALA A 337 -21.35 33.45 9.97
C ALA A 337 -20.46 32.61 9.05
N ASP A 338 -19.54 33.25 8.32
CA ASP A 338 -18.57 32.56 7.46
C ASP A 338 -17.63 31.68 8.28
N LEU A 339 -17.10 32.21 9.39
CA LEU A 339 -16.24 31.43 10.29
C LEU A 339 -16.97 30.20 10.82
N LYS A 340 -18.25 30.33 11.20
CA LYS A 340 -19.08 29.20 11.63
C LYS A 340 -19.31 28.18 10.52
N LEU A 341 -19.57 28.61 9.29
CA LEU A 341 -19.72 27.70 8.15
C LEU A 341 -18.43 26.91 7.89
N ILE A 342 -17.27 27.58 7.95
CA ILE A 342 -15.96 26.93 7.78
C ILE A 342 -15.70 25.92 8.91
N VAL A 343 -16.06 26.26 10.15
CA VAL A 343 -15.97 25.33 11.30
C VAL A 343 -16.84 24.10 11.10
N LEU A 344 -18.09 24.27 10.63
CA LEU A 344 -18.98 23.16 10.33
C LEU A 344 -18.40 22.28 9.22
N PHE A 345 -17.86 22.88 8.17
CA PHE A 345 -17.18 22.16 7.09
C PHE A 345 -15.98 21.35 7.62
N LEU A 346 -15.09 21.95 8.41
CA LEU A 346 -13.96 21.24 9.03
C LEU A 346 -14.41 20.03 9.84
N ARG A 347 -15.44 20.19 10.69
CA ARG A 347 -15.91 19.15 11.58
C ARG A 347 -16.59 18.00 10.82
N TYR A 348 -17.50 18.32 9.92
CA TYR A 348 -18.40 17.34 9.32
C TYR A 348 -17.93 16.81 7.98
N ARG A 349 -17.21 17.62 7.19
CA ARG A 349 -16.69 17.20 5.88
C ARG A 349 -15.27 16.68 5.96
N LEU A 350 -14.39 17.36 6.71
CA LEU A 350 -12.97 16.98 6.82
C LEU A 350 -12.63 16.13 8.05
N ASN A 351 -13.62 15.82 8.89
CA ASN A 351 -13.46 15.05 10.13
C ASN A 351 -12.39 15.65 11.08
N VAL A 352 -12.25 16.98 11.11
CA VAL A 352 -11.29 17.69 11.97
C VAL A 352 -12.01 18.23 13.20
N PRO A 353 -11.77 17.68 14.40
CA PRO A 353 -12.27 18.28 15.64
C PRO A 353 -11.70 19.69 15.81
N VAL A 354 -12.58 20.61 16.21
CA VAL A 354 -12.17 21.99 16.51
C VAL A 354 -11.99 22.13 18.01
N THR A 355 -10.87 22.73 18.42
CA THR A 355 -10.54 22.93 19.84
C THR A 355 -11.66 23.61 20.61
N VAL A 356 -11.80 23.24 21.89
CA VAL A 356 -12.80 23.81 22.81
C VAL A 356 -12.60 25.30 23.01
N ASP A 357 -11.37 25.78 22.90
CA ASP A 357 -11.01 27.18 23.09
C ASP A 357 -11.36 28.06 21.88
N PHE A 358 -11.76 27.46 20.74
CA PHE A 358 -11.94 28.19 19.49
C PHE A 358 -12.94 29.34 19.61
N GLU A 359 -14.00 29.20 20.40
CA GLU A 359 -14.99 30.27 20.57
C GLU A 359 -14.41 31.51 21.27
N SER A 360 -13.42 31.31 22.15
CA SER A 360 -12.75 32.37 22.90
C SER A 360 -11.69 33.14 22.10
N PHE A 361 -11.28 32.59 20.96
CA PHE A 361 -10.29 33.22 20.08
C PHE A 361 -10.82 34.55 19.52
N THR A 362 -9.91 35.51 19.38
CA THR A 362 -10.13 36.71 18.58
C THR A 362 -10.38 36.33 17.11
N THR A 363 -10.98 37.22 16.32
CA THR A 363 -11.23 36.96 14.89
C THR A 363 -9.94 36.58 14.14
N GLN A 364 -8.81 37.22 14.44
CA GLN A 364 -7.53 36.91 13.81
C GLN A 364 -7.00 35.52 14.20
N GLU A 365 -7.11 35.13 15.47
CA GLU A 365 -6.75 33.80 15.93
C GLU A 365 -7.66 32.72 15.32
N LYS A 366 -8.97 32.99 15.17
CA LYS A 366 -9.90 32.11 14.45
C LYS A 366 -9.47 31.93 13.00
N ILE A 367 -9.18 33.03 12.29
CA ILE A 367 -8.70 32.97 10.90
C ILE A 367 -7.41 32.15 10.80
N SER A 368 -6.43 32.43 11.67
CA SER A 368 -5.15 31.71 11.68
C SER A 368 -5.33 30.22 11.95
N TYR A 369 -6.17 29.87 12.92
CA TYR A 369 -6.49 28.49 13.26
C TYR A 369 -7.16 27.76 12.07
N LEU A 370 -8.16 28.39 11.45
CA LEU A 370 -8.85 27.79 10.31
C LEU A 370 -7.92 27.61 9.11
N LYS A 371 -7.05 28.57 8.84
CA LYS A 371 -6.02 28.44 7.79
C LYS A 371 -5.07 27.27 8.07
N ASP A 372 -4.58 27.14 9.30
CA ASP A 372 -3.72 26.01 9.70
C ASP A 372 -4.40 24.65 9.48
N LYS A 373 -5.67 24.52 9.86
CA LYS A 373 -6.41 23.25 9.71
C LYS A 373 -6.81 22.95 8.27
N LEU A 374 -7.15 23.97 7.47
CA LEU A 374 -7.57 23.80 6.08
C LEU A 374 -6.38 23.60 5.12
N ASN A 375 -5.29 24.35 5.31
CA ASN A 375 -4.17 24.40 4.36
C ASN A 375 -3.19 23.24 4.57
N ARG A 376 -3.68 22.03 4.31
CA ARG A 376 -2.95 20.77 4.47
C ARG A 376 -3.23 19.88 3.26
N PRO A 377 -2.35 18.90 2.95
CA PRO A 377 -2.66 17.87 1.99
C PRO A 377 -3.96 17.13 2.35
N ILE A 378 -4.71 16.72 1.34
CA ILE A 378 -5.99 16.00 1.51
C ILE A 378 -5.83 14.58 0.97
N ARG A 379 -6.36 13.60 1.70
CA ARG A 379 -6.49 12.22 1.22
C ARG A 379 -7.93 11.76 1.35
N VAL A 380 -8.42 11.10 0.32
CA VAL A 380 -9.69 10.35 0.36
C VAL A 380 -9.35 8.87 0.28
N CYS A 381 -9.79 8.11 1.27
CA CYS A 381 -9.44 6.70 1.42
C CYS A 381 -10.70 5.85 1.32
N GLY A 382 -10.71 4.90 0.39
CA GLY A 382 -11.75 3.87 0.35
C GLY A 382 -11.62 2.96 1.57
N MET A 383 -12.73 2.61 2.20
CA MET A 383 -12.81 1.69 3.33
C MET A 383 -13.75 0.55 2.98
N VAL A 384 -13.30 -0.70 3.11
CA VAL A 384 -14.14 -1.87 2.84
C VAL A 384 -14.66 -2.44 4.15
N LYS A 385 -15.80 -3.15 4.11
CA LYS A 385 -16.32 -3.85 5.28
C LYS A 385 -15.30 -4.86 5.81
N ASN A 386 -15.08 -4.86 7.11
CA ASN A 386 -14.14 -5.77 7.75
C ASN A 386 -14.74 -7.18 7.82
N GLN A 387 -14.03 -8.17 7.25
CA GLN A 387 -14.40 -9.59 7.31
C GLN A 387 -13.49 -10.41 8.23
N GLY A 388 -12.77 -9.75 9.14
CA GLY A 388 -11.78 -10.38 10.02
C GLY A 388 -10.38 -10.42 9.41
N GLU A 389 -10.12 -9.62 8.38
CA GLU A 389 -8.82 -9.52 7.74
C GLU A 389 -7.77 -8.96 8.71
N PRO A 390 -6.59 -9.59 8.81
CA PRO A 390 -5.49 -9.03 9.60
C PRO A 390 -4.93 -7.78 8.93
N GLY A 391 -4.75 -6.68 9.69
CA GLY A 391 -4.09 -5.48 9.18
C GLY A 391 -4.52 -4.21 9.93
N GLY A 392 -4.81 -3.13 9.21
CA GLY A 392 -5.18 -1.85 9.80
C GLY A 392 -6.61 -1.42 9.49
N GLY A 393 -7.13 -0.51 10.31
CA GLY A 393 -8.49 0.01 10.15
C GLY A 393 -8.59 1.50 10.47
N PRO A 394 -9.75 2.11 10.19
CA PRO A 394 -10.00 3.51 10.50
C PRO A 394 -10.45 3.69 11.97
N PHE A 395 -9.75 4.55 12.71
CA PHE A 395 -10.00 4.82 14.12
C PHE A 395 -9.91 6.31 14.43
N TRP A 396 -10.63 6.74 15.46
CA TRP A 396 -10.36 8.00 16.13
C TRP A 396 -9.26 7.78 17.17
N VAL A 397 -8.17 8.53 17.05
CA VAL A 397 -6.97 8.40 17.87
C VAL A 397 -6.74 9.70 18.63
N LYS A 398 -6.34 9.57 19.89
CA LYS A 398 -5.95 10.69 20.74
C LYS A 398 -4.42 10.78 20.79
N ASP A 399 -3.86 11.93 20.43
CA ASP A 399 -2.42 12.17 20.54
C ASP A 399 -2.00 12.55 21.97
N LYS A 400 -0.71 12.85 22.15
CA LYS A 400 -0.12 13.23 23.44
C LYS A 400 -0.59 14.58 23.97
N ASP A 401 -1.09 15.45 23.09
CA ASP A 401 -1.61 16.79 23.40
C ASP A 401 -3.13 16.76 23.56
N ASP A 402 -3.67 15.57 23.77
CA ASP A 402 -5.08 15.26 23.90
C ASP A 402 -5.96 15.61 22.69
N GLN A 403 -5.37 15.89 21.53
CA GLN A 403 -6.11 16.14 20.29
C GLN A 403 -6.58 14.82 19.67
N VAL A 404 -7.83 14.82 19.23
CA VAL A 404 -8.44 13.67 18.57
C VAL A 404 -8.37 13.87 17.05
N SER A 405 -7.98 12.83 16.33
CA SER A 405 -7.95 12.85 14.86
C SER A 405 -8.36 11.50 14.28
N LEU A 406 -8.90 11.53 13.07
CA LEU A 406 -9.27 10.34 12.31
C LEU A 406 -8.04 9.76 11.61
N GLN A 407 -7.68 8.52 11.92
CA GLN A 407 -6.45 7.89 11.45
C GLN A 407 -6.69 6.48 10.91
N ILE A 408 -5.78 6.03 10.05
CA ILE A 408 -5.62 4.60 9.76
C ILE A 408 -4.57 4.07 10.75
N VAL A 409 -4.93 3.05 11.52
CA VAL A 409 -4.05 2.44 12.53
C VAL A 409 -3.89 0.96 12.20
N GLU A 410 -2.65 0.52 12.06
CA GLU A 410 -2.30 -0.89 11.89
C GLU A 410 -2.42 -1.63 13.23
N PHE A 411 -2.84 -2.89 13.23
CA PHE A 411 -2.93 -3.67 14.48
C PHE A 411 -1.59 -3.75 15.23
N ALA A 412 -0.45 -3.71 14.54
CA ALA A 412 0.87 -3.67 15.16
C ALA A 412 1.08 -2.42 16.04
N GLN A 413 0.33 -1.33 15.81
CA GLN A 413 0.40 -0.09 16.57
C GLN A 413 -0.55 -0.10 17.79
N ILE A 414 -1.31 -1.17 18.01
CA ILE A 414 -2.32 -1.26 19.07
C ILE A 414 -1.83 -2.17 20.19
N ASP A 415 -1.95 -1.70 21.44
CA ASP A 415 -1.62 -2.49 22.62
C ASP A 415 -2.76 -3.49 22.94
N PHE A 416 -2.68 -4.69 22.38
CA PHE A 416 -3.64 -5.76 22.67
C PHE A 416 -3.52 -6.30 24.10
N SER A 417 -2.58 -5.88 24.95
CA SER A 417 -2.65 -6.22 26.38
C SER A 417 -3.72 -5.42 27.12
N ARG A 418 -4.14 -4.28 26.55
CA ARG A 418 -5.14 -3.37 27.12
C ARG A 418 -6.53 -3.73 26.64
N ARG A 419 -7.37 -4.22 27.55
CA ARG A 419 -8.76 -4.63 27.28
C ARG A 419 -9.59 -3.54 26.59
N ASN A 420 -9.47 -2.28 27.01
CA ASN A 420 -10.21 -1.18 26.38
C ASN A 420 -9.82 -0.96 24.91
N GLN A 421 -8.55 -1.14 24.55
CA GLN A 421 -8.09 -1.03 23.17
C GLN A 421 -8.59 -2.22 22.33
N GLN A 422 -8.52 -3.44 22.87
CA GLN A 422 -9.10 -4.62 22.22
C GLN A 422 -10.60 -4.45 21.92
N GLU A 423 -11.37 -3.96 22.90
CA GLU A 423 -12.81 -3.74 22.75
C GLU A 423 -13.15 -2.71 21.66
N ILE A 424 -12.27 -1.73 21.42
CA ILE A 424 -12.42 -0.78 20.31
C ILE A 424 -12.16 -1.46 18.97
N VAL A 425 -11.09 -2.27 18.87
CA VAL A 425 -10.77 -3.03 17.65
C VAL A 425 -11.90 -3.98 17.27
N TYR A 426 -12.48 -4.70 18.24
CA TYR A 426 -13.59 -5.61 17.97
C TYR A 426 -14.89 -4.91 17.52
N LYS A 427 -14.98 -3.58 17.68
CA LYS A 427 -16.08 -2.77 17.14
C LYS A 427 -15.79 -2.19 15.76
N ALA A 428 -14.60 -2.43 15.20
CA ALA A 428 -14.24 -1.95 13.87
C ALA A 428 -15.11 -2.63 12.81
N THR A 429 -15.87 -1.82 12.09
CA THR A 429 -16.77 -2.28 11.02
C THR A 429 -16.10 -2.31 9.65
N HIS A 430 -14.98 -1.60 9.50
CA HIS A 430 -14.28 -1.39 8.24
C HIS A 430 -12.79 -1.66 8.37
N PHE A 431 -12.15 -1.91 7.23
CA PHE A 431 -10.75 -2.21 7.04
C PHE A 431 -10.17 -1.26 5.97
N ASN A 432 -8.88 -0.94 6.07
CA ASN A 432 -8.19 -0.12 5.08
C ASN A 432 -7.61 -0.98 3.93
N PRO A 433 -8.21 -0.97 2.72
CA PRO A 433 -7.71 -1.70 1.55
C PRO A 433 -6.48 -1.08 0.90
N THR A 434 -5.94 0.02 1.45
CA THR A 434 -4.85 0.82 0.85
C THR A 434 -5.23 1.40 -0.51
N ASP A 435 -6.49 1.84 -0.61
CA ASP A 435 -7.06 2.50 -1.77
C ASP A 435 -7.23 4.00 -1.49
N LEU A 436 -6.40 4.83 -2.11
CA LEU A 436 -6.37 6.27 -1.82
C LEU A 436 -6.29 7.11 -3.10
N VAL A 437 -6.83 8.32 -3.01
CA VAL A 437 -6.50 9.43 -3.90
C VAL A 437 -6.10 10.64 -3.05
N CYS A 438 -5.01 11.29 -3.44
CA CYS A 438 -4.36 12.34 -2.68
C CYS A 438 -4.30 13.65 -3.48
N GLY A 439 -4.65 14.76 -2.83
CA GLY A 439 -4.40 16.12 -3.29
C GLY A 439 -3.22 16.73 -2.53
N VAL A 440 -2.14 17.05 -3.23
CA VAL A 440 -0.85 17.44 -2.62
C VAL A 440 -0.46 18.90 -2.87
N ARG A 441 -1.34 19.68 -3.50
CA ARG A 441 -1.18 21.12 -3.73
C ARG A 441 -2.14 21.95 -2.89
N ASN A 442 -1.71 23.15 -2.54
CA ASN A 442 -2.52 24.14 -1.88
C ASN A 442 -3.36 24.97 -2.88
N TYR A 443 -4.18 25.87 -2.36
CA TYR A 443 -5.08 26.76 -3.11
C TYR A 443 -4.38 27.78 -4.03
N LYS A 444 -3.04 27.92 -3.91
CA LYS A 444 -2.17 28.74 -4.76
C LYS A 444 -1.47 27.91 -5.85
N GLY A 445 -1.70 26.60 -5.90
CA GLY A 445 -1.02 25.67 -6.81
C GLY A 445 0.37 25.23 -6.33
N GLU A 446 0.78 25.62 -5.13
CA GLU A 446 2.08 25.24 -4.56
C GLU A 446 1.98 23.85 -3.93
N LYS A 447 2.98 23.02 -4.17
CA LYS A 447 3.05 21.68 -3.58
C LYS A 447 3.47 21.77 -2.11
N PHE A 448 2.80 21.00 -1.25
CA PHE A 448 3.23 20.82 0.14
C PHE A 448 4.51 19.98 0.22
N ASP A 449 5.41 20.28 1.17
CA ASP A 449 6.40 19.29 1.59
C ASP A 449 5.71 18.27 2.52
N LEU A 450 5.42 17.09 1.98
CA LEU A 450 4.63 16.07 2.67
C LEU A 450 5.29 15.57 3.96
N LYS A 451 6.61 15.75 4.11
CA LYS A 451 7.36 15.37 5.32
C LYS A 451 6.98 16.23 6.54
N GLU A 452 6.42 17.42 6.33
CA GLU A 452 5.96 18.29 7.42
C GLU A 452 4.68 17.79 8.10
N TYR A 453 4.02 16.79 7.50
CA TYR A 453 2.71 16.28 7.94
C TYR A 453 2.75 14.84 8.49
N VAL A 454 3.94 14.40 8.94
CA VAL A 454 4.22 13.06 9.49
C VAL A 454 4.13 13.06 11.01
N ASP A 455 3.49 12.04 11.59
CA ASP A 455 3.67 11.69 13.00
C ASP A 455 4.85 10.72 13.17
N PRO A 456 6.01 11.16 13.68
CA PRO A 456 7.17 10.29 13.88
C PRO A 456 6.96 9.23 14.97
N GLU A 457 6.02 9.44 15.91
CA GLU A 457 5.73 8.49 16.99
C GLU A 457 4.96 7.26 16.51
N ALA A 458 4.33 7.35 15.35
CA ALA A 458 3.63 6.24 14.72
C ALA A 458 4.57 5.14 14.18
N ALA A 459 5.89 5.32 14.25
CA ALA A 459 6.87 4.27 13.97
C ALA A 459 6.70 3.08 14.92
N PHE A 460 6.80 1.86 14.38
CA PHE A 460 6.59 0.63 15.15
C PHE A 460 7.73 -0.38 15.00
N ILE A 461 7.86 -1.27 15.98
CA ILE A 461 8.91 -2.28 16.08
C ILE A 461 8.33 -3.61 15.63
N THR A 462 9.04 -4.29 14.75
CA THR A 462 8.70 -5.64 14.27
C THR A 462 9.72 -6.65 14.77
N MET A 463 9.22 -7.81 15.20
CA MET A 463 10.05 -8.98 15.48
C MET A 463 10.21 -9.80 14.19
N LYS A 464 11.45 -10.10 13.83
CA LYS A 464 11.78 -10.94 12.67
C LYS A 464 12.85 -11.94 13.09
N THR A 465 12.90 -13.09 12.43
CA THR A 465 14.01 -14.04 12.60
C THR A 465 14.95 -13.91 11.40
N GLN A 466 16.24 -13.70 11.65
CA GLN A 466 17.29 -13.63 10.66
C GLN A 466 18.35 -14.69 10.98
N ASN A 467 18.60 -15.62 10.06
CA ASN A 467 19.56 -16.72 10.22
C ASN A 467 19.38 -17.50 11.55
N GLY A 468 18.12 -17.70 11.98
CA GLY A 468 17.78 -18.39 13.23
C GLY A 468 17.92 -17.54 14.50
N THR A 469 18.26 -16.25 14.38
CA THR A 469 18.33 -15.29 15.51
C THR A 469 17.14 -14.35 15.45
N ASP A 470 16.47 -14.15 16.59
CA ASP A 470 15.40 -13.14 16.69
C ASP A 470 15.99 -11.74 16.77
N ILE A 471 15.38 -10.84 15.99
CA ILE A 471 15.82 -9.46 15.82
C ILE A 471 14.62 -8.52 15.90
N GLN A 472 14.87 -7.34 16.48
CA GLN A 472 13.97 -6.20 16.49
C GLN A 472 14.37 -5.23 15.39
N ALA A 473 13.41 -4.83 14.56
CA ALA A 473 13.62 -3.85 13.51
C ALA A 473 12.56 -2.74 13.57
N LEU A 474 13.00 -1.50 13.38
CA LEU A 474 12.12 -0.34 13.36
C LEU A 474 11.51 -0.19 11.96
N GLU A 475 10.20 -0.10 11.88
CA GLU A 475 9.48 0.35 10.68
C GLU A 475 9.08 1.81 10.88
N LEU A 476 9.37 2.64 9.87
CA LEU A 476 9.01 4.06 9.88
C LEU A 476 7.48 4.21 9.85
N PRO A 477 6.94 5.39 10.21
CA PRO A 477 5.50 5.65 10.09
C PRO A 477 5.02 5.26 8.69
N GLY A 478 4.10 4.32 8.58
CA GLY A 478 3.67 3.79 7.29
C GLY A 478 3.04 4.88 6.42
N LEU A 479 3.08 4.70 5.09
CA LEU A 479 2.68 5.73 4.13
C LEU A 479 1.28 6.29 4.44
N TRP A 480 0.30 5.41 4.67
CA TRP A 480 -1.07 5.79 5.03
C TRP A 480 -1.33 5.77 6.54
N ASN A 481 -0.45 5.20 7.36
CA ASN A 481 -0.59 5.13 8.82
C ASN A 481 0.61 5.82 9.49
N GLY A 482 0.48 7.11 9.79
CA GLY A 482 1.53 7.91 10.44
C GLY A 482 2.21 8.92 9.50
N SER A 483 2.67 8.51 8.31
CA SER A 483 3.25 9.46 7.33
C SER A 483 2.24 10.48 6.82
N MET A 484 0.95 10.15 6.89
CA MET A 484 -0.17 11.04 6.54
C MET A 484 -0.98 11.47 7.77
N ALA A 485 -0.40 11.42 8.98
CA ALA A 485 -1.14 11.64 10.22
C ALA A 485 -1.77 13.04 10.31
N TYR A 486 -1.08 14.06 9.79
CA TYR A 486 -1.56 15.44 9.86
C TYR A 486 -2.25 15.93 8.58
N TRP A 487 -2.66 15.00 7.71
CA TRP A 487 -3.42 15.30 6.49
C TRP A 487 -4.92 15.41 6.81
N ASN A 488 -5.63 16.23 6.02
CA ASN A 488 -7.09 16.22 6.04
C ASN A 488 -7.59 14.91 5.41
N SER A 489 -8.32 14.12 6.19
CA SER A 489 -8.65 12.73 5.86
C SER A 489 -10.16 12.53 5.75
N ILE A 490 -10.59 12.04 4.59
CA ILE A 490 -11.98 11.66 4.33
C ILE A 490 -12.00 10.16 4.05
N PHE A 491 -12.78 9.40 4.80
CA PHE A 491 -12.93 7.97 4.59
C PHE A 491 -14.29 7.69 3.99
N VAL A 492 -14.33 6.88 2.94
CA VAL A 492 -15.54 6.58 2.16
C VAL A 492 -15.73 5.07 2.12
N GLU A 493 -16.90 4.57 2.51
CA GLU A 493 -17.25 3.17 2.32
C GLU A 493 -17.25 2.83 0.83
N VAL A 494 -16.51 1.79 0.46
CA VAL A 494 -16.51 1.21 -0.90
C VAL A 494 -16.76 -0.29 -0.81
N PRO A 495 -17.31 -0.92 -1.86
CA PRO A 495 -17.55 -2.35 -1.83
C PRO A 495 -16.28 -3.18 -1.66
N LEU A 496 -16.42 -4.32 -1.00
CA LEU A 496 -15.32 -5.26 -0.78
C LEU A 496 -14.65 -5.73 -2.08
N GLU A 497 -15.39 -5.80 -3.18
CA GLU A 497 -14.87 -6.14 -4.51
C GLU A 497 -13.78 -5.18 -5.02
N THR A 498 -13.57 -4.02 -4.41
CA THR A 498 -12.44 -3.12 -4.71
C THR A 498 -11.11 -3.59 -4.10
N PHE A 499 -11.14 -4.63 -3.25
CA PHE A 499 -10.00 -5.15 -2.51
C PHE A 499 -9.78 -6.65 -2.78
N ASN A 500 -8.90 -6.94 -3.74
CA ASN A 500 -8.51 -8.30 -4.12
C ASN A 500 -6.98 -8.43 -4.18
N PRO A 501 -6.29 -8.38 -3.02
CA PRO A 501 -4.86 -8.55 -3.00
C PRO A 501 -4.46 -10.02 -3.14
N VAL A 502 -3.36 -10.28 -3.85
CA VAL A 502 -2.74 -11.61 -3.93
C VAL A 502 -1.64 -11.73 -2.87
N LYS A 503 -1.90 -12.44 -1.77
CA LYS A 503 -0.94 -12.65 -0.65
C LYS A 503 -0.25 -14.00 -0.72
N THR A 504 -0.95 -15.03 -1.19
CA THR A 504 -0.48 -16.39 -1.47
C THR A 504 -0.74 -16.72 -2.93
N VAL A 505 0.00 -17.67 -3.52
CA VAL A 505 -0.22 -18.03 -4.93
C VAL A 505 -1.64 -18.49 -5.21
N ASN A 506 -2.25 -19.19 -4.25
CA ASN A 506 -3.63 -19.68 -4.34
C ASN A 506 -4.67 -18.56 -4.43
N ASP A 507 -4.34 -17.32 -4.04
CA ASP A 507 -5.27 -16.19 -4.22
C ASP A 507 -5.57 -15.93 -5.71
N LEU A 508 -4.68 -16.31 -6.64
CA LEU A 508 -4.94 -16.22 -8.08
C LEU A 508 -6.09 -17.12 -8.54
N LEU A 509 -6.52 -18.10 -7.75
CA LEU A 509 -7.66 -18.97 -8.05
C LEU A 509 -9.00 -18.37 -7.57
N LYS A 510 -8.98 -17.22 -6.88
CA LYS A 510 -10.22 -16.53 -6.48
C LYS A 510 -10.94 -16.00 -7.73
N PRO A 511 -12.29 -15.88 -7.70
CA PRO A 511 -13.06 -15.40 -8.85
C PRO A 511 -12.60 -14.05 -9.41
N ALA A 512 -12.06 -13.16 -8.57
CA ALA A 512 -11.55 -11.86 -8.98
C ALA A 512 -10.33 -11.92 -9.93
N HIS A 513 -9.65 -13.07 -9.99
CA HIS A 513 -8.46 -13.32 -10.79
C HIS A 513 -8.66 -14.35 -11.90
N GLN A 514 -9.88 -14.87 -12.05
CA GLN A 514 -10.21 -15.91 -13.02
C GLN A 514 -11.11 -15.30 -14.11
N SER A 515 -10.62 -15.25 -15.35
CA SER A 515 -11.48 -14.86 -16.49
C SER A 515 -12.43 -16.02 -16.78
N SER A 516 -13.72 -15.72 -16.96
CA SER A 516 -14.72 -16.75 -17.32
C SER A 516 -14.52 -17.35 -18.70
#